data_AF-A0A3B5M230-F1
#
_entry.id   AF-A0A3B5M230-F1
#
_cell.length_a   1.000
_cell.length_b   1.000
_cell.length_c   1.000
_cell.angle_alpha   90.00
_cell.angle_beta   90.00
_cell.angle_gamma   90.00
#
_symmetry.space_group_name_H-M   'P 1'
#
loop_
_entity.id
_entity.type
_entity.pdbx_description
1 polymer ?
#
loop_
_entity_poly.entity_id
_entity_poly.type
_entity_poly.pdbx_seq_one_letter_code
_entity_poly.pdbx_strand_id
1 'polypeptide(L)'
;MSVANIKFSLYRKSTLMLKWIILWTCQPPLFLHDVSAVNLQQFIGCAVREFTFLAKKPGCGGLLITTDACWGRCETWEKPVLESPFIESYQRVCTYNMTRMVSVKLPNCKSNIDPIYTYPVALRCACGFCLTSTTECITSV
;
A
#
# COMPACT_ATOMS: atom_id res chain seq x y z
N MET A 1 15.93 59.97 -33.64
CA MET A 1 17.31 60.49 -33.77
C MET A 1 18.09 59.98 -32.57
N SER A 2 19.19 59.25 -32.63
CA SER A 2 20.07 58.82 -33.72
C SER A 2 20.83 57.60 -33.24
N VAL A 3 21.24 56.76 -34.18
CA VAL A 3 22.20 55.66 -34.00
C VAL A 3 23.59 56.22 -33.71
N ALA A 4 24.36 55.62 -32.80
CA ALA A 4 25.82 55.60 -32.90
C ALA A 4 26.41 54.41 -32.13
N ASN A 5 27.02 53.51 -32.90
CA ASN A 5 27.92 52.44 -32.47
C ASN A 5 29.28 53.03 -32.06
N ILE A 6 29.94 52.48 -31.03
CA ILE A 6 31.41 52.55 -30.89
C ILE A 6 31.96 51.15 -30.58
N LYS A 7 33.05 50.86 -31.27
CA LYS A 7 33.63 49.55 -31.62
C LYS A 7 34.56 49.01 -30.52
N PHE A 8 34.55 47.69 -30.39
CA PHE A 8 35.48 46.84 -29.64
C PHE A 8 36.97 47.08 -29.95
N SER A 9 37.82 47.00 -28.91
CA SER A 9 39.18 46.43 -28.97
C SER A 9 39.58 45.97 -27.56
N LEU A 10 39.34 44.70 -27.21
CA LEU A 10 40.37 43.65 -27.14
C LEU A 10 41.52 43.94 -26.16
N TYR A 11 41.39 43.44 -24.92
CA TYR A 11 42.54 42.80 -24.28
C TYR A 11 42.13 41.50 -23.59
N ARG A 12 42.91 40.49 -23.95
CA ARG A 12 42.72 39.05 -23.86
C ARG A 12 43.35 38.55 -22.55
N LYS A 13 42.84 37.39 -22.09
CA LYS A 13 43.45 36.42 -21.16
C LYS A 13 43.15 36.61 -19.67
N SER A 14 42.33 35.72 -19.12
CA SER A 14 42.82 34.60 -18.29
C SER A 14 41.64 33.78 -17.73
N THR A 15 41.04 32.94 -18.58
CA THR A 15 39.98 31.99 -18.23
C THR A 15 40.59 30.68 -17.70
N LEU A 16 41.08 30.66 -16.46
CA LEU A 16 41.60 29.40 -15.90
C LEU A 16 41.46 29.20 -14.38
N MET A 17 40.70 30.03 -13.66
CA MET A 17 40.47 29.84 -12.21
C MET A 17 38.99 29.83 -11.79
N LEU A 18 38.05 29.64 -12.73
CA LEU A 18 36.61 29.55 -12.42
C LEU A 18 35.94 28.28 -12.97
N LYS A 19 36.70 27.20 -13.16
CA LYS A 19 36.20 25.90 -13.67
C LYS A 19 36.41 24.71 -12.73
N TRP A 20 36.85 24.94 -11.49
CA TRP A 20 37.03 23.88 -10.48
C TRP A 20 36.08 23.99 -9.29
N ILE A 21 35.15 24.95 -9.29
CA ILE A 21 34.12 25.10 -8.24
C ILE A 21 32.75 24.55 -8.72
N ILE A 22 32.55 24.42 -10.04
CA ILE A 22 31.25 24.00 -10.63
C ILE A 22 31.16 22.46 -10.80
N LEU A 23 32.24 21.71 -10.60
CA LEU A 23 32.24 20.25 -10.74
C LEU A 23 32.08 19.47 -9.41
N TRP A 24 32.05 20.14 -8.26
CA TRP A 24 31.90 19.50 -6.94
C TRP A 24 30.51 19.61 -6.32
N THR A 25 29.59 20.35 -6.94
CA THR A 25 28.22 20.53 -6.42
C THR A 25 27.18 19.65 -7.10
N CYS A 26 27.57 18.80 -8.07
CA CYS A 26 26.64 17.93 -8.80
C CYS A 26 26.78 16.44 -8.44
N GLN A 27 27.16 16.14 -7.20
CA GLN A 27 26.85 14.83 -6.64
C GLN A 27 25.59 15.00 -5.78
N PRO A 28 24.40 14.56 -6.24
CA PRO A 28 23.29 14.40 -5.32
C PRO A 28 23.81 13.50 -4.20
N PRO A 29 23.61 13.85 -2.91
CA PRO A 29 23.89 12.87 -1.89
C PRO A 29 23.02 11.67 -2.23
N LEU A 30 23.67 10.56 -2.57
CA LEU A 30 23.06 9.24 -2.60
C LEU A 30 22.69 8.92 -1.15
N PHE A 31 21.72 9.63 -0.58
CA PHE A 31 20.87 9.06 0.44
C PHE A 31 20.02 8.03 -0.28
N LEU A 32 20.65 6.90 -0.58
CA LEU A 32 19.95 5.62 -0.63
C LEU A 32 19.41 5.48 0.79
N HIS A 33 18.20 6.00 1.01
CA HIS A 33 17.41 5.59 2.15
C HIS A 33 17.24 4.10 1.94
N ASP A 34 18.03 3.32 2.68
CA ASP A 34 17.84 1.89 2.78
C ASP A 34 16.47 1.70 3.42
N VAL A 35 15.44 1.52 2.57
CA VAL A 35 14.12 1.12 3.03
C VAL A 35 14.31 -0.32 3.49
N SER A 36 14.67 -0.46 4.77
CA SER A 36 14.83 -1.76 5.41
C SER A 36 13.58 -2.59 5.14
N ALA A 37 13.75 -3.72 4.45
CA ALA A 37 12.66 -4.63 4.15
C ALA A 37 11.98 -5.06 5.47
N VAL A 38 10.69 -4.77 5.61
CA VAL A 38 9.93 -5.15 6.82
C VAL A 38 9.86 -6.67 6.90
N ASN A 39 10.35 -7.24 8.00
CA ASN A 39 10.21 -8.67 8.25
C ASN A 39 8.72 -8.99 8.55
N LEU A 40 8.04 -9.55 7.56
CA LEU A 40 6.62 -9.88 7.65
C LEU A 40 6.34 -10.87 8.77
N GLN A 41 7.26 -11.79 9.05
CA GLN A 41 7.09 -12.77 10.15
C GLN A 41 7.11 -12.12 11.53
N GLN A 42 7.59 -10.89 11.67
CA GLN A 42 7.67 -10.15 12.94
C GLN A 42 6.83 -8.86 12.97
N PHE A 43 6.21 -8.49 11.86
CA PHE A 43 5.32 -7.33 11.79
C PHE A 43 4.12 -7.44 12.75
N ILE A 44 4.04 -6.50 13.69
CA ILE A 44 2.87 -6.23 14.54
C ILE A 44 2.26 -4.93 14.03
N GLY A 45 0.96 -4.96 13.75
CA GLY A 45 0.24 -3.90 13.06
C GLY A 45 -0.72 -4.48 12.02
N CYS A 46 -1.57 -3.62 11.48
CA CYS A 46 -2.54 -3.98 10.44
C CYS A 46 -2.39 -3.02 9.26
N ALA A 47 -2.13 -3.56 8.08
CA ALA A 47 -1.78 -2.78 6.90
C ALA A 47 -2.49 -3.29 5.64
N VAL A 48 -2.61 -2.40 4.65
CA VAL A 48 -3.05 -2.76 3.29
C VAL A 48 -1.91 -3.44 2.57
N ARG A 49 -2.17 -4.61 1.98
CA ARG A 49 -1.19 -5.37 1.19
C ARG A 49 -1.84 -6.03 -0.01
N GLU A 50 -1.03 -6.28 -1.03
CA GLU A 50 -1.46 -7.04 -2.19
C GLU A 50 -1.72 -8.51 -1.82
N PHE A 51 -2.86 -9.02 -2.27
CA PHE A 51 -3.30 -10.39 -2.10
C PHE A 51 -3.93 -10.92 -3.38
N THR A 52 -3.60 -12.15 -3.75
CA THR A 52 -4.16 -12.81 -4.93
C THR A 52 -5.10 -13.93 -4.50
N PHE A 53 -6.32 -13.93 -5.03
CA PHE A 53 -7.29 -14.98 -4.79
C PHE A 53 -7.94 -15.46 -6.09
N LEU A 54 -8.51 -16.66 -6.05
CA LEU A 54 -9.23 -17.25 -7.16
C LEU A 54 -10.73 -16.95 -7.02
N ALA A 55 -11.23 -15.98 -7.76
CA ALA A 55 -12.65 -15.68 -7.83
C ALA A 55 -13.39 -16.79 -8.58
N LYS A 56 -14.45 -17.32 -7.95
CA LYS A 56 -15.29 -18.38 -8.50
C LYS A 56 -16.76 -18.05 -8.31
N LYS A 57 -17.54 -18.33 -9.34
CA LYS A 57 -19.02 -18.28 -9.32
C LYS A 57 -19.53 -19.57 -9.97
N PRO A 58 -20.55 -20.25 -9.40
CA PRO A 58 -21.12 -21.44 -10.02
C PRO A 58 -21.56 -21.16 -11.47
N GLY A 59 -21.12 -21.99 -12.41
CA GLY A 59 -21.47 -21.86 -13.83
C GLY A 59 -20.58 -20.91 -14.65
N CYS A 60 -19.50 -20.39 -14.06
CA CYS A 60 -18.44 -19.65 -14.75
C CYS A 60 -17.07 -20.31 -14.56
N GLY A 61 -16.10 -19.94 -15.39
CA GLY A 61 -14.69 -20.19 -15.16
C GLY A 61 -14.13 -19.33 -14.01
N GLY A 62 -13.09 -19.83 -13.35
CA GLY A 62 -12.39 -19.08 -12.30
C GLY A 62 -11.46 -18.02 -12.87
N LEU A 63 -11.23 -16.94 -12.11
CA LEU A 63 -10.30 -15.87 -12.46
C LEU A 63 -9.37 -15.56 -11.27
N LEU A 64 -8.07 -15.57 -11.48
CA LEU A 64 -7.11 -15.08 -10.48
C LEU A 64 -7.16 -13.55 -10.46
N ILE A 65 -7.43 -12.99 -9.29
CA ILE A 65 -7.53 -11.55 -9.05
C ILE A 65 -6.48 -11.17 -8.03
N THR A 66 -5.65 -10.18 -8.39
CA THR A 66 -4.74 -9.51 -7.47
C THR A 66 -5.37 -8.21 -7.02
N THR A 67 -5.47 -8.01 -5.71
CA THR A 67 -6.11 -6.83 -5.12
C THR A 67 -5.51 -6.45 -3.78
N ASP A 68 -5.80 -5.24 -3.32
CA ASP A 68 -5.43 -4.77 -1.99
C ASP A 68 -6.38 -5.33 -0.93
N ALA A 69 -5.82 -5.97 0.09
CA ALA A 69 -6.53 -6.57 1.21
C ALA A 69 -5.84 -6.23 2.55
N CYS A 70 -6.53 -6.48 3.66
CA CYS A 70 -5.97 -6.25 4.99
C CYS A 70 -5.18 -7.44 5.49
N TRP A 71 -3.97 -7.16 6.00
CA TRP A 71 -3.08 -8.17 6.53
C TRP A 71 -2.27 -7.63 7.71
N GLY A 72 -2.05 -8.49 8.71
CA GLY A 72 -1.21 -8.17 9.85
C GLY A 72 -1.63 -8.87 11.14
N ARG A 73 -1.06 -8.44 12.26
CA ARG A 73 -1.32 -8.96 13.60
C ARG A 73 -1.67 -7.82 14.54
N CYS A 74 -2.74 -8.00 15.29
CA CYS A 74 -3.21 -7.02 16.26
C CYS A 74 -2.84 -7.46 17.67
N GLU A 75 -2.59 -6.49 18.53
CA GLU A 75 -2.39 -6.75 19.95
C GLU A 75 -3.70 -7.20 20.59
N THR A 76 -3.61 -8.27 21.37
CA THR A 76 -4.71 -8.84 22.14
C THR A 76 -4.22 -9.18 23.53
N TRP A 77 -5.10 -9.11 24.51
CA TRP A 77 -4.79 -9.50 25.87
C TRP A 77 -6.01 -10.08 26.57
N GLU A 78 -5.75 -10.88 27.60
CA GLU A 78 -6.75 -11.39 28.52
C GLU A 78 -6.24 -11.15 29.94
N LYS A 79 -7.11 -10.63 30.79
CA LYS A 79 -6.81 -10.25 32.15
C LYS A 79 -7.71 -11.03 33.10
N PRO A 80 -7.15 -11.81 34.03
CA PRO A 80 -7.93 -12.43 35.08
C PRO A 80 -8.60 -11.37 35.97
N VAL A 81 -9.88 -11.58 36.29
CA VAL A 81 -10.66 -10.73 37.20
C VAL A 81 -11.35 -11.61 38.27
N LEU A 82 -11.68 -11.03 39.42
CA LEU A 82 -12.25 -11.78 40.55
C LEU A 82 -13.75 -12.08 40.37
N GLU A 83 -14.44 -11.25 39.61
CA GLU A 83 -15.88 -11.40 39.34
C GLU A 83 -16.09 -12.26 38.10
N SER A 84 -17.15 -13.08 38.11
CA SER A 84 -17.57 -13.86 36.94
C SER A 84 -17.77 -12.92 35.73
N PRO A 85 -17.21 -13.22 34.53
CA PRO A 85 -16.74 -14.52 34.06
C PRO A 85 -15.26 -14.84 34.34
N PHE A 86 -14.62 -14.14 35.28
CA PHE A 86 -13.23 -14.32 35.73
C PHE A 86 -12.14 -13.92 34.73
N ILE A 87 -12.53 -13.54 33.51
CA ILE A 87 -11.63 -13.09 32.45
C ILE A 87 -12.23 -11.85 31.78
N GLU A 88 -11.44 -10.78 31.73
CA GLU A 88 -11.67 -9.60 30.89
C GLU A 88 -10.81 -9.76 29.63
N SER A 89 -11.41 -9.76 28.43
CA SER A 89 -10.70 -9.99 27.18
C SER A 89 -10.73 -8.78 26.25
N TYR A 90 -9.60 -8.52 25.61
CA TYR A 90 -9.43 -7.53 24.56
C TYR A 90 -8.96 -8.26 23.30
N GLN A 91 -9.93 -8.64 22.49
CA GLN A 91 -9.69 -9.38 21.25
C GLN A 91 -9.93 -8.45 20.05
N ARG A 92 -8.87 -8.23 19.27
CA ARG A 92 -8.87 -7.42 18.05
C ARG A 92 -8.32 -8.24 16.90
N VAL A 93 -8.89 -8.04 15.71
CA VAL A 93 -8.41 -8.65 14.47
C VAL A 93 -8.03 -7.57 13.46
N CYS A 94 -7.11 -7.90 12.55
CA CYS A 94 -6.81 -7.02 11.43
C CYS A 94 -7.95 -7.12 10.42
N THR A 95 -8.69 -6.02 10.23
CA THR A 95 -9.87 -6.01 9.37
C THR A 95 -9.94 -4.73 8.55
N TYR A 96 -10.86 -4.74 7.58
CA TYR A 96 -11.17 -3.61 6.73
C TYR A 96 -11.76 -2.47 7.56
N ASN A 97 -11.14 -1.30 7.48
CA ASN A 97 -11.69 -0.07 8.05
C ASN A 97 -12.41 0.77 6.98
N MET A 98 -11.85 0.81 5.77
CA MET A 98 -12.44 1.50 4.63
C MET A 98 -12.23 0.68 3.36
N THR A 99 -13.29 0.48 2.59
CA THR A 99 -13.29 -0.34 1.37
C THR A 99 -13.94 0.37 0.20
N ARG A 100 -13.64 -0.13 -1.00
CA ARG A 100 -14.36 0.17 -2.24
C ARG A 100 -14.77 -1.13 -2.91
N MET A 101 -16.03 -1.26 -3.31
CA MET A 101 -16.48 -2.40 -4.10
C MET A 101 -16.05 -2.23 -5.56
N VAL A 102 -15.47 -3.28 -6.14
CA VAL A 102 -15.06 -3.33 -7.55
C VAL A 102 -15.63 -4.59 -8.19
N SER A 103 -15.97 -4.51 -9.48
CA SER A 103 -16.55 -5.60 -10.24
C SER A 103 -15.66 -6.02 -11.40
N VAL A 104 -15.60 -7.31 -11.67
CA VAL A 104 -14.91 -7.90 -12.83
C VAL A 104 -15.82 -8.89 -13.55
N LYS A 105 -15.48 -9.21 -14.79
CA LYS A 105 -16.20 -10.21 -15.60
C LYS A 105 -15.47 -11.55 -15.56
N LEU A 106 -16.13 -12.59 -15.07
CA LEU A 106 -15.59 -13.95 -15.06
C LEU A 106 -15.62 -14.56 -16.48
N PRO A 107 -14.62 -15.39 -16.84
CA PRO A 107 -14.58 -16.06 -18.14
C PRO A 107 -15.54 -17.24 -18.20
N ASN A 108 -15.87 -17.71 -19.42
CA ASN A 108 -16.53 -19.00 -19.68
C ASN A 108 -17.84 -19.24 -18.90
N CYS A 109 -18.67 -18.20 -18.74
CA CYS A 109 -19.98 -18.34 -18.11
C CYS A 109 -21.01 -18.96 -19.06
N LYS A 110 -21.92 -19.79 -18.52
CA LYS A 110 -23.11 -20.26 -19.22
C LYS A 110 -24.03 -19.08 -19.58
N SER A 111 -24.83 -19.22 -20.64
CA SER A 111 -25.67 -18.16 -21.21
C SER A 111 -26.66 -17.48 -20.24
N ASN A 112 -27.09 -18.18 -19.19
CA ASN A 112 -28.04 -17.66 -18.18
C ASN A 112 -27.38 -17.26 -16.86
N ILE A 113 -26.05 -17.20 -16.80
CA ILE A 113 -25.30 -16.83 -15.60
C ILE A 113 -24.73 -15.43 -15.80
N ASP A 114 -25.06 -14.53 -14.87
CA ASP A 114 -24.42 -13.22 -14.82
C ASP A 114 -22.91 -13.38 -14.61
N PRO A 115 -22.06 -12.87 -15.51
CA PRO A 115 -20.62 -13.03 -15.39
C PRO A 115 -19.99 -12.03 -14.41
N ILE A 116 -20.75 -11.08 -13.85
CA ILE A 116 -20.21 -10.09 -12.93
C ILE A 116 -19.90 -10.71 -11.56
N TYR A 117 -18.71 -10.39 -11.06
CA TYR A 117 -18.22 -10.74 -9.73
C TYR A 117 -17.73 -9.48 -9.03
N THR A 118 -18.29 -9.17 -7.86
CA THR A 118 -18.01 -7.95 -7.10
C THR A 118 -17.34 -8.29 -5.78
N TYR A 119 -16.27 -7.57 -5.44
CA TYR A 119 -15.46 -7.82 -4.24
C TYR A 119 -14.95 -6.50 -3.62
N PRO A 120 -14.62 -6.49 -2.32
CA PRO A 120 -14.08 -5.32 -1.65
C PRO A 120 -12.56 -5.19 -1.90
N VAL A 121 -12.13 -3.95 -2.15
CA VAL A 121 -10.72 -3.55 -2.18
C VAL A 121 -10.43 -2.73 -0.91
N ALA A 122 -9.36 -3.06 -0.19
CA ALA A 122 -8.95 -2.32 1.01
C ALA A 122 -8.39 -0.95 0.63
N LEU A 123 -8.99 0.11 1.18
CA LEU A 123 -8.41 1.46 1.15
C LEU A 123 -7.65 1.74 2.44
N ARG A 124 -8.17 1.24 3.57
CA ARG A 124 -7.57 1.36 4.90
C ARG A 124 -7.88 0.13 5.74
N CYS A 125 -6.92 -0.27 6.56
CA CYS A 125 -7.03 -1.40 7.48
C CYS A 125 -6.83 -0.92 8.92
N ALA A 126 -7.44 -1.62 9.88
CA ALA A 126 -7.28 -1.32 11.30
C ALA A 126 -7.44 -2.56 12.17
N CYS A 127 -6.89 -2.49 13.38
CA CYS A 127 -7.19 -3.44 14.44
C CYS A 127 -8.54 -3.09 15.07
N GLY A 128 -9.52 -3.98 14.90
CA GLY A 128 -10.90 -3.74 15.32
C GLY A 128 -11.60 -5.01 15.76
N PHE A 129 -12.88 -4.88 16.11
CA PHE A 129 -13.74 -6.05 16.28
C PHE A 129 -14.04 -6.68 14.92
N CYS A 130 -14.17 -8.00 14.88
CA CYS A 130 -14.71 -8.67 13.72
C CYS A 130 -16.23 -8.48 13.69
N LEU A 131 -16.74 -7.77 12.68
CA LEU A 131 -18.16 -7.51 12.52
C LEU A 131 -18.81 -8.65 11.74
N THR A 132 -19.55 -9.51 12.43
CA THR A 132 -20.26 -10.65 11.84
C THR A 132 -21.34 -10.26 10.83
N SER A 133 -21.77 -9.00 10.81
CA SER A 133 -22.71 -8.46 9.83
C SER A 133 -22.15 -8.43 8.40
N THR A 134 -20.83 -8.31 8.25
CA THR A 134 -20.16 -8.11 6.95
C THR A 134 -18.95 -9.02 6.74
N THR A 135 -18.52 -9.73 7.77
CA THR A 135 -17.29 -10.51 7.77
C THR A 135 -17.50 -11.79 8.53
N GLU A 136 -17.13 -12.92 7.92
CA GLU A 136 -17.13 -14.21 8.60
C GLU A 136 -15.95 -14.27 9.57
N CYS A 137 -16.27 -14.37 10.86
CA CYS A 137 -15.29 -14.39 11.94
C CYS A 137 -14.93 -15.84 12.27
N ILE A 138 -13.86 -16.34 11.67
CA ILE A 138 -13.37 -17.70 11.88
C ILE A 138 -12.01 -17.69 12.57
N THR A 139 -11.74 -18.72 13.37
CA THR A 139 -10.41 -18.95 13.95
C THR A 139 -9.49 -19.53 12.87
N SER A 140 -8.21 -19.16 12.88
CA SER A 140 -7.21 -19.80 12.01
C SER A 140 -7.10 -21.29 12.37
N VAL A 141 -7.31 -22.17 11.38
CA VAL A 141 -7.10 -23.62 11.47
C VAL A 141 -5.63 -23.98 11.30
#